data_AF-A0A7H0F4M1-F1
#
_entry.id   AF-A0A7H0F4M1-F1
#
_cell.length_a   1.000
_cell.length_b   1.000
_cell.length_c   1.000
_cell.angle_alpha   90.00
_cell.angle_beta   90.00
_cell.angle_gamma   90.00
#
_symmetry.space_group_name_H-M   'P 1'
#
loop_
_entity.id
_entity.type
_entity.pdbx_description
1 polymer ?
#
loop_
_entity_poly.entity_id
_entity_poly.type
_entity_poly.pdbx_seq_one_letter_code
_entity_poly.pdbx_strand_id
1 'polypeptide(L)'
;MTVHFYNSPYEVEVEKDLTIRKQLLDIIVIKRYKDSGFNLYPAGLENMSKHNLISYKSIHESFTVWSLMELIGHYVNYRKQTSKSLSNLLPEEDYRLYGLTTHEPTQLMGRLKWKTVSEGVYDIECVSMNVRLIVLSKIPKSVNNELWRLFSARAEVVEEAISHYQESYRKSEYSILMQQLYEFYLKEKLPMTYTLEQFKKDFVISHLREIPTEEVLKQYSPEEVLKQYSPEEVLKQYSPEEVLKQYSPEEVLKQYSPEEVLKQYSPQDLLEGLSPETLQHLAVILSQLGVNQIKNQEQ
;
A
#
# COMPACT_ATOMS: atom_id res chain seq x y z
N MET A 1 15.92 42.97 14.76
CA MET A 1 16.48 42.07 15.79
C MET A 1 17.96 41.83 15.57
N THR A 2 18.39 41.29 14.43
CA THR A 2 19.80 40.95 14.12
C THR A 2 20.78 42.12 14.34
N VAL A 3 20.42 43.34 13.92
CA VAL A 3 21.23 44.55 14.10
C VAL A 3 21.48 44.90 15.57
N HIS A 4 20.55 44.56 16.47
CA HIS A 4 20.69 44.84 17.91
C HIS A 4 21.69 43.90 18.59
N PHE A 5 21.90 42.71 18.03
CA PHE A 5 22.83 41.70 18.57
C PHE A 5 24.21 41.75 17.90
N TYR A 6 24.44 42.71 17.00
CA TYR A 6 25.74 42.93 16.38
C TYR A 6 26.78 43.32 17.44
N ASN A 7 27.92 42.61 17.48
CA ASN A 7 28.96 42.69 18.53
C ASN A 7 28.49 42.31 19.96
N SER A 8 27.36 41.62 20.09
CA SER A 8 26.96 40.98 21.34
C SER A 8 27.51 39.53 21.41
N PRO A 9 27.51 38.87 22.58
CA PRO A 9 27.91 37.45 22.68
C PRO A 9 26.86 36.48 22.11
N TYR A 10 25.80 36.98 21.46
CA TYR A 10 24.70 36.18 20.93
C TYR A 10 24.77 36.10 19.41
N GLU A 11 24.71 34.87 18.89
CA GLU A 11 24.54 34.60 17.47
C GLU A 11 23.04 34.58 17.12
N VAL A 12 22.67 35.24 16.03
CA VAL A 12 21.28 35.28 15.55
C VAL A 12 21.18 34.45 14.28
N GLU A 13 20.74 33.21 14.43
CA GLU A 13 20.34 32.35 13.32
C GLU A 13 18.85 32.55 13.02
N VAL A 14 18.49 32.65 11.74
CA VAL A 14 17.09 32.71 11.29
C VAL A 14 16.69 31.34 10.75
N GLU A 15 15.52 30.86 11.19
CA GLU A 15 14.87 29.62 10.72
C GLU A 15 15.83 28.46 10.43
N LYS A 16 16.35 27.85 11.51
CA LYS A 16 17.16 26.63 11.42
C LYS A 16 16.24 25.42 11.22
N ASP A 17 16.51 24.60 10.20
CA ASP A 17 15.93 23.26 10.15
C ASP A 17 16.57 22.41 11.26
N LEU A 18 15.80 22.16 12.31
CA LEU A 18 16.23 21.41 13.49
C LEU A 18 16.06 19.89 13.31
N THR A 19 15.69 19.43 12.12
CA THR A 19 15.45 18.02 11.85
C THR A 19 16.78 17.27 11.70
N ILE A 20 17.38 16.87 12.82
CA ILE A 20 18.70 16.20 12.86
C ILE A 20 18.68 14.85 12.11
N ARG A 21 17.53 14.15 12.10
CA ARG A 21 17.26 12.96 11.29
C ARG A 21 15.79 12.92 10.92
N LYS A 22 15.47 12.29 9.79
CA LYS A 22 14.09 11.94 9.41
C LYS A 22 13.56 10.97 10.48
N GLN A 23 12.81 11.47 11.44
CA GLN A 23 12.11 10.66 12.45
C GLN A 23 11.02 9.87 11.71
N LEU A 24 11.30 8.59 11.43
CA LEU A 24 10.42 7.80 10.57
C LEU A 24 9.17 7.29 11.30
N LEU A 25 9.18 7.17 12.64
CA LEU A 25 8.07 6.52 13.35
C LEU A 25 7.89 6.90 14.83
N ASP A 26 8.07 8.17 15.21
CA ASP A 26 7.80 8.62 16.59
C ASP A 26 6.29 8.84 16.85
N ILE A 27 5.54 9.05 15.77
CA ILE A 27 4.10 9.32 15.79
C ILE A 27 3.37 8.55 14.70
N ILE A 28 2.26 7.95 15.09
CA ILE A 28 1.27 7.37 14.20
C ILE A 28 0.13 8.36 14.04
N VAL A 29 -0.32 8.57 12.81
CA VAL A 29 -1.48 9.41 12.51
C VAL A 29 -2.62 8.57 11.98
N ILE A 30 -3.73 8.53 12.70
CA ILE A 30 -4.96 7.85 12.30
C ILE A 30 -5.98 8.90 11.84
N LYS A 31 -6.37 8.81 10.57
CA LYS A 31 -7.38 9.68 9.96
C LYS A 31 -8.72 8.97 9.84
N ARG A 32 -9.78 9.65 10.22
CA ARG A 32 -11.15 9.20 9.94
C ARG A 32 -11.56 9.68 8.55
N TYR A 33 -11.82 8.75 7.64
CA TYR A 33 -12.22 9.05 6.25
C TYR A 33 -13.73 8.94 6.00
N LYS A 34 -14.43 8.16 6.83
CA LYS A 34 -15.89 8.03 6.81
C LYS A 34 -16.39 7.68 8.20
N ASP A 35 -17.60 8.11 8.53
CA ASP A 35 -18.29 7.56 9.69
C ASP A 35 -18.76 6.15 9.35
N SER A 36 -18.20 5.16 10.04
CA SER A 36 -18.44 3.74 9.76
C SER A 36 -19.42 3.09 10.73
N GLY A 37 -19.94 3.83 11.71
CA GLY A 37 -20.70 3.27 12.84
C GLY A 37 -19.89 2.29 13.69
N PHE A 38 -18.56 2.27 13.52
CA PHE A 38 -17.66 1.42 14.28
C PHE A 38 -17.65 1.86 15.74
N ASN A 39 -18.10 0.97 16.63
CA ASN A 39 -18.26 1.27 18.05
C ASN A 39 -17.36 0.41 18.97
N LEU A 40 -16.58 -0.52 18.41
CA LEU A 40 -15.65 -1.36 19.18
C LEU A 40 -14.27 -0.72 19.27
N TYR A 41 -14.17 0.39 20.00
CA TYR A 41 -12.87 1.00 20.30
C TYR A 41 -12.21 0.32 21.50
N PRO A 42 -10.88 0.09 21.44
CA PRO A 42 -10.10 -0.21 22.62
C PRO A 42 -10.21 0.94 23.64
N ALA A 43 -10.07 0.59 24.92
CA ALA A 43 -10.14 1.54 26.02
C ALA A 43 -9.26 2.77 25.77
N GLY A 44 -9.87 3.95 25.83
CA GLY A 44 -9.22 5.24 25.64
C GLY A 44 -9.35 5.83 24.24
N LEU A 45 -9.68 5.04 23.20
CA LEU A 45 -9.84 5.53 21.82
C LEU A 45 -11.27 5.87 21.41
N GLU A 46 -12.22 5.84 22.35
CA GLU A 46 -13.64 6.09 22.08
C GLU A 46 -13.90 7.53 21.63
N ASN A 47 -13.03 8.47 22.01
CA ASN A 47 -13.14 9.89 21.70
C ASN A 47 -12.36 10.34 20.46
N MET A 48 -11.88 9.41 19.62
CA MET A 48 -11.12 9.74 18.42
C MET A 48 -11.88 10.73 17.52
N SER A 49 -11.16 11.69 16.94
CA SER A 49 -11.68 12.72 16.04
C SER A 49 -11.25 12.44 14.59
N LYS A 50 -11.28 13.47 13.73
CA LYS A 50 -10.85 13.37 12.32
C LYS A 50 -9.37 13.04 12.18
N HIS A 51 -8.54 13.62 13.05
CA HIS A 51 -7.10 13.42 13.11
C HIS A 51 -6.69 12.96 14.51
N ASN A 52 -5.99 11.84 14.60
CA ASN A 52 -5.58 11.25 15.88
C ASN A 52 -4.09 10.97 15.82
N LEU A 53 -3.31 11.64 16.65
CA LEU A 53 -1.87 11.47 16.71
C LEU A 53 -1.53 10.65 17.94
N ILE A 54 -0.74 9.61 17.74
CA ILE A 54 -0.40 8.63 18.77
C ILE A 54 1.12 8.58 18.87
N SER A 55 1.68 8.87 20.05
CA SER A 55 3.06 8.55 20.37
C SER A 55 3.08 7.36 21.31
N TYR A 56 3.89 6.35 20.97
CA TYR A 56 4.01 5.12 21.73
C TYR A 56 5.38 5.01 22.39
N LYS A 57 5.40 4.54 23.64
CA LYS A 57 6.60 4.28 24.43
C LYS A 57 6.57 2.84 24.93
N SER A 58 7.56 2.07 24.49
CA SER A 58 7.68 0.63 24.74
C SER A 58 8.05 0.34 26.20
N ILE A 59 8.26 -0.94 26.52
CA ILE A 59 8.73 -1.37 27.84
C ILE A 59 10.07 -0.73 28.27
N HIS A 60 10.91 -0.37 27.31
CA HIS A 60 12.25 0.17 27.57
C HIS A 60 12.28 1.70 27.64
N GLU A 61 11.16 2.36 27.35
CA GLU A 61 11.08 3.81 27.30
C GLU A 61 9.90 4.32 28.13
N SER A 62 10.16 5.32 28.96
CA SER A 62 9.10 6.00 29.71
C SER A 62 8.48 7.13 28.90
N PHE A 63 7.16 7.31 29.01
CA PHE A 63 6.50 8.49 28.46
C PHE A 63 6.77 9.70 29.37
N THR A 64 7.62 10.62 28.93
CA THR A 64 8.09 11.75 29.75
C THR A 64 7.40 13.06 29.39
N VAL A 65 7.66 14.13 30.17
CA VAL A 65 7.23 15.50 29.82
C VAL A 65 7.82 15.89 28.46
N TRP A 66 9.05 15.44 28.16
CA TRP A 66 9.66 15.68 26.86
C TRP A 66 8.88 15.00 25.74
N SER A 67 8.55 13.72 25.88
CA SER A 67 7.75 12.96 24.90
C SER A 67 6.38 13.61 24.65
N LEU A 68 5.77 14.14 25.71
CA LEU A 68 4.53 14.90 25.62
C LEU A 68 4.69 16.19 24.82
N MET A 69 5.76 16.95 25.07
CA MET A 69 6.05 18.18 24.33
C MET A 69 6.38 17.91 22.87
N GLU A 70 7.12 16.83 22.57
CA GLU A 70 7.36 16.35 21.21
C GLU A 70 6.05 16.06 20.49
N LEU A 71 5.14 15.29 21.11
CA LEU A 71 3.82 14.99 20.55
C LEU A 71 3.01 16.25 20.24
N ILE A 72 3.02 17.24 21.14
CA ILE A 72 2.37 18.53 20.91
C ILE A 72 3.05 19.30 19.76
N GLY A 73 4.37 19.30 19.70
CA GLY A 73 5.13 19.95 18.63
C GLY A 73 4.82 19.35 17.26
N HIS A 74 4.77 18.02 17.18
CA HIS A 74 4.36 17.32 15.96
C HIS A 74 2.92 17.60 15.58
N TYR A 75 1.99 17.69 16.55
CA TYR A 75 0.63 18.13 16.29
C TYR A 75 0.60 19.52 15.64
N VAL A 76 1.32 20.49 16.19
CA VAL A 76 1.37 21.85 15.65
C VAL A 76 1.87 21.83 14.21
N ASN A 77 2.95 21.11 13.93
CA ASN A 77 3.50 20.99 12.59
C ASN A 77 2.53 20.28 11.63
N TYR A 78 1.94 19.18 12.08
CA TYR A 78 0.99 18.41 11.30
C TYR A 78 -0.27 19.21 10.96
N ARG A 79 -0.85 19.93 11.94
CA ARG A 79 -2.00 20.81 11.74
C ARG A 79 -1.71 21.92 10.73
N LYS A 80 -0.51 22.50 10.75
CA LYS A 80 -0.09 23.50 9.74
C LYS A 80 -0.04 22.88 8.34
N GLN A 81 0.45 21.65 8.21
CA GLN A 81 0.56 20.95 6.92
C GLN A 81 -0.79 20.49 6.35
N THR A 82 -1.75 20.11 7.21
CA THR A 82 -3.08 19.66 6.78
C THR A 82 -4.06 20.81 6.56
N SER A 83 -3.73 22.02 7.01
CA SER A 83 -4.55 23.21 6.83
C SER A 83 -4.27 23.87 5.48
N LYS A 84 -5.28 24.56 4.93
CA LYS A 84 -5.15 25.23 3.63
C LYS A 84 -4.11 26.36 3.64
N SER A 85 -3.98 27.07 4.76
CA SER A 85 -2.99 28.12 4.98
C SER A 85 -2.73 28.32 6.47
N LEU A 86 -1.62 28.98 6.80
CA LEU A 86 -1.28 29.32 8.20
C LEU A 86 -2.23 30.35 8.82
N SER A 87 -2.98 31.09 8.00
CA SER A 87 -4.03 32.03 8.42
C SER A 87 -5.41 31.38 8.58
N ASN A 88 -5.58 30.15 8.12
CA ASN A 88 -6.84 29.40 8.17
C ASN A 88 -6.55 27.96 8.60
N LEU A 89 -6.17 27.81 9.86
CA LEU A 89 -5.90 26.50 10.45
C LEU A 89 -7.20 25.73 10.68
N LEU A 90 -7.18 24.42 10.45
CA LEU A 90 -8.27 23.53 10.82
C LEU A 90 -8.58 23.63 12.33
N PRO A 91 -9.83 23.42 12.76
CA PRO A 91 -10.21 23.56 14.17
C PRO A 91 -9.46 22.59 15.10
N GLU A 92 -9.26 22.95 16.36
CA GLU A 92 -8.50 22.11 17.31
C GLU A 92 -9.28 20.86 17.72
N GLU A 93 -10.60 20.95 17.74
CA GLU A 93 -11.52 19.86 18.03
C GLU A 93 -11.43 18.70 17.02
N ASP A 94 -10.93 18.97 15.80
CA ASP A 94 -10.68 17.95 14.78
C ASP A 94 -9.48 17.05 15.11
N TYR A 95 -8.68 17.40 16.13
CA TYR A 95 -7.48 16.69 16.54
C TYR A 95 -7.60 16.07 17.93
N ARG A 96 -7.03 14.88 18.10
CA ARG A 96 -6.83 14.22 19.40
C ARG A 96 -5.41 13.70 19.50
N LEU A 97 -4.81 13.85 20.68
CA LEU A 97 -3.46 13.37 20.97
C LEU A 97 -3.51 12.26 22.01
N TYR A 98 -2.76 11.20 21.75
CA TYR A 98 -2.67 10.04 22.60
C TYR A 98 -1.22 9.73 22.93
N GLY A 99 -0.92 9.62 24.21
CA GLY A 99 0.30 9.00 24.71
C GLY A 99 0.01 7.57 25.10
N LEU A 100 0.60 6.60 24.41
CA LEU A 100 0.50 5.19 24.77
C LEU A 100 1.80 4.79 25.46
N THR A 101 1.69 4.19 26.63
CA THR A 101 2.86 3.75 27.38
C THR A 101 2.61 2.40 28.04
N THR A 102 3.62 1.55 28.00
CA THR A 102 3.48 0.20 28.57
C THR A 102 3.39 0.26 30.09
N HIS A 103 4.22 1.07 30.72
CA HIS A 103 4.30 1.23 32.18
C HIS A 103 3.80 2.59 32.63
N GLU A 104 3.35 2.69 33.88
CA GLU A 104 2.88 3.95 34.42
C GLU A 104 4.01 5.00 34.50
N PRO A 105 3.86 6.18 33.85
CA PRO A 105 4.89 7.20 33.84
C PRO A 105 4.79 8.08 35.10
N THR A 106 5.16 7.52 36.25
CA THR A 106 5.00 8.17 37.58
C THR A 106 5.61 9.57 37.65
N GLN A 107 6.77 9.80 37.02
CA GLN A 107 7.42 11.11 36.99
C GLN A 107 6.61 12.17 36.22
N LEU A 108 5.98 11.78 35.10
CA LEU A 108 5.09 12.67 34.34
C LEU A 108 3.84 12.99 35.16
N MET A 109 3.20 11.95 35.70
CA MET A 109 1.96 12.07 36.46
C MET A 109 2.13 12.84 37.77
N GLY A 110 3.32 12.84 38.36
CA GLY A 110 3.63 13.65 39.54
C GLY A 110 3.86 15.14 39.25
N ARG A 111 4.05 15.53 37.98
CA ARG A 111 4.36 16.92 37.59
C ARG A 111 3.19 17.67 36.97
N LEU A 112 2.24 16.97 36.37
CA LEU A 112 1.14 17.56 35.62
C LEU A 112 -0.20 17.28 36.27
N LYS A 113 -1.19 18.12 35.97
CA LYS A 113 -2.58 17.85 36.34
C LYS A 113 -3.17 16.82 35.37
N TRP A 114 -3.91 15.87 35.92
CA TRP A 114 -4.57 14.84 35.14
C TRP A 114 -5.87 14.41 35.80
N LYS A 115 -6.75 13.82 35.00
CA LYS A 115 -8.03 13.26 35.43
C LYS A 115 -8.16 11.83 34.94
N THR A 116 -8.69 10.96 35.79
CA THR A 116 -9.01 9.59 35.40
C THR A 116 -10.24 9.57 34.51
N VAL A 117 -10.16 8.91 33.37
CA VAL A 117 -11.29 8.65 32.47
C VAL A 117 -11.86 7.27 32.75
N SER A 118 -10.98 6.27 32.83
CA SER A 118 -11.28 4.88 33.18
C SER A 118 -10.00 4.18 33.67
N GLU A 119 -10.09 2.91 34.04
CA GLU A 119 -8.92 2.15 34.50
C GLU A 119 -7.82 2.12 33.42
N GLY A 120 -6.64 2.65 33.75
CA GLY A 120 -5.51 2.76 32.83
C GLY A 120 -5.61 3.88 31.79
N VAL A 121 -6.65 4.72 31.83
CA VAL A 121 -6.84 5.84 30.89
C VAL A 121 -7.00 7.16 31.64
N TYR A 122 -6.18 8.13 31.29
CA TYR A 122 -6.11 9.44 31.93
C TYR A 122 -6.10 10.56 30.89
N ASP A 123 -6.71 11.69 31.20
CA ASP A 123 -6.55 12.92 30.41
C ASP A 123 -5.58 13.84 31.14
N ILE A 124 -4.45 14.16 30.52
CA ILE A 124 -3.45 15.10 31.01
C ILE A 124 -3.84 16.50 30.52
N GLU A 125 -3.94 17.45 31.45
CA GLU A 125 -4.25 18.84 31.15
C GLU A 125 -2.96 19.57 30.72
N CYS A 126 -2.87 19.93 29.43
CA CYS A 126 -1.74 20.64 28.88
C CYS A 126 -2.18 21.95 28.22
N VAL A 127 -1.83 23.10 28.79
CA VAL A 127 -2.08 24.45 28.23
C VAL A 127 -3.48 24.62 27.61
N SER A 128 -3.62 24.37 26.30
CA SER A 128 -4.87 24.51 25.53
C SER A 128 -5.46 23.19 25.02
N MET A 129 -4.78 22.06 25.20
CA MET A 129 -5.20 20.76 24.66
C MET A 129 -4.98 19.63 25.64
N ASN A 130 -6.00 18.79 25.82
CA ASN A 130 -5.86 17.58 26.62
C ASN A 130 -5.15 16.49 25.81
N VAL A 131 -4.22 15.80 26.45
CA VAL A 131 -3.57 14.61 25.88
C VAL A 131 -4.05 13.39 26.64
N ARG A 132 -4.61 12.42 25.93
CA ARG A 132 -5.06 11.17 26.55
C ARG A 132 -3.88 10.21 26.73
N LEU A 133 -3.57 9.89 27.97
CA LEU A 133 -2.57 8.90 28.33
C LEU A 133 -3.25 7.53 28.54
N ILE A 134 -2.79 6.53 27.80
CA ILE A 134 -3.23 5.14 27.91
C ILE A 134 -2.06 4.32 28.47
N VAL A 135 -2.22 3.79 29.68
CA VAL A 135 -1.23 2.99 30.39
C VAL A 135 -1.59 1.51 30.23
N LEU A 136 -0.93 0.84 29.29
CA LEU A 136 -1.32 -0.48 28.78
C LEU A 136 -1.30 -1.56 29.86
N SER A 137 -0.33 -1.51 30.79
CA SER A 137 -0.25 -2.43 31.93
C SER A 137 -1.41 -2.34 32.92
N LYS A 138 -2.21 -1.26 32.88
CA LYS A 138 -3.38 -1.05 33.74
C LYS A 138 -4.70 -1.27 33.01
N ILE A 139 -4.69 -1.52 31.71
CA ILE A 139 -5.92 -1.73 30.95
C ILE A 139 -6.54 -3.09 31.34
N PRO A 140 -7.83 -3.14 31.70
CA PRO A 140 -8.49 -4.39 32.06
C PRO A 140 -8.64 -5.31 30.84
N LYS A 141 -8.54 -6.62 31.08
CA LYS A 141 -8.77 -7.64 30.03
C LYS A 141 -10.23 -7.57 29.57
N SER A 142 -10.42 -7.31 28.28
CA SER A 142 -11.72 -7.34 27.62
C SER A 142 -11.55 -7.60 26.12
N VAL A 143 -12.61 -8.05 25.45
CA VAL A 143 -12.60 -8.32 24.00
C VAL A 143 -12.19 -7.08 23.20
N ASN A 144 -12.62 -5.88 23.61
CA ASN A 144 -12.30 -4.63 22.93
C ASN A 144 -10.84 -4.21 23.16
N ASN A 145 -10.20 -4.69 24.23
CA ASN A 145 -8.84 -4.33 24.61
C ASN A 145 -7.78 -5.32 24.11
N GLU A 146 -8.17 -6.33 23.32
CA GLU A 146 -7.22 -7.32 22.77
C GLU A 146 -6.06 -6.67 22.02
N LEU A 147 -6.30 -5.56 21.32
CA LEU A 147 -5.25 -4.78 20.68
C LEU A 147 -4.18 -4.32 21.68
N TRP A 148 -4.59 -3.82 22.85
CA TRP A 148 -3.68 -3.33 23.90
C TRP A 148 -2.86 -4.44 24.53
N ARG A 149 -3.38 -5.66 24.53
CA ARG A 149 -2.69 -6.82 25.08
C ARG A 149 -1.50 -7.26 24.22
N LEU A 150 -1.52 -6.97 22.92
CA LEU A 150 -0.38 -7.17 22.03
C LEU A 150 0.84 -6.33 22.40
N PHE A 151 0.68 -5.29 23.22
CA PHE A 151 1.73 -4.37 23.66
C PHE A 151 2.08 -4.55 25.15
N SER A 152 1.68 -5.68 25.74
CA SER A 152 1.95 -5.96 27.15
C SER A 152 3.43 -6.29 27.39
N ALA A 153 3.92 -5.96 28.59
CA ALA A 153 5.23 -6.38 29.06
C ALA A 153 5.26 -7.85 29.55
N ARG A 154 4.11 -8.53 29.62
CA ARG A 154 3.98 -9.89 30.12
C ARG A 154 3.87 -10.86 28.95
N ALA A 155 4.85 -11.76 28.84
CA ALA A 155 4.93 -12.75 27.76
C ALA A 155 3.62 -13.55 27.64
N GLU A 156 3.09 -14.09 28.74
CA GLU A 156 1.84 -14.88 28.67
C GLU A 156 0.63 -14.09 28.16
N VAL A 157 0.61 -12.77 28.40
CA VAL A 157 -0.48 -11.89 27.95
C VAL A 157 -0.37 -11.62 26.45
N VAL A 158 0.86 -11.40 25.97
CA VAL A 158 1.17 -11.19 24.55
C VAL A 158 0.93 -12.46 23.75
N GLU A 159 1.34 -13.63 24.25
CA GLU A 159 1.09 -14.92 23.61
C GLU A 159 -0.38 -15.21 23.39
N GLU A 160 -1.19 -15.01 24.44
CA GLU A 160 -2.63 -15.21 24.36
C GLU A 160 -3.24 -14.26 23.32
N ALA A 161 -2.82 -12.99 23.31
CA ALA A 161 -3.31 -12.00 22.35
C ALA A 161 -2.89 -12.36 20.91
N ILE A 162 -1.61 -12.66 20.67
CA ILE A 162 -1.12 -13.04 19.35
C ILE A 162 -1.83 -14.31 18.86
N SER A 163 -2.05 -15.30 19.70
CA SER A 163 -2.77 -16.52 19.33
C SER A 163 -4.20 -16.22 18.89
N HIS A 164 -4.90 -15.36 19.63
CA HIS A 164 -6.25 -14.91 19.29
C HIS A 164 -6.29 -14.14 17.95
N TYR A 165 -5.31 -13.27 17.69
CA TYR A 165 -5.16 -12.56 16.42
C TYR A 165 -4.76 -13.50 15.27
N GLN A 166 -3.80 -14.40 15.46
CA GLN A 166 -3.40 -15.38 14.46
C GLN A 166 -4.57 -16.26 14.02
N GLU A 167 -5.47 -16.63 14.94
CA GLU A 167 -6.71 -17.34 14.60
C GLU A 167 -7.65 -16.46 13.79
N SER A 168 -7.88 -15.23 14.26
CA SER A 168 -8.78 -14.25 13.61
C SER A 168 -8.33 -13.84 12.21
N TYR A 169 -7.01 -13.79 11.97
CA TYR A 169 -6.39 -13.27 10.76
C TYR A 169 -5.68 -14.34 9.92
N ARG A 170 -5.82 -15.64 10.26
CA ARG A 170 -5.10 -16.78 9.63
C ARG A 170 -5.11 -16.77 8.10
N LYS A 171 -6.22 -16.33 7.50
CA LYS A 171 -6.42 -16.31 6.02
C LYS A 171 -6.33 -14.91 5.42
N SER A 172 -5.87 -13.93 6.18
CA SER A 172 -5.67 -12.56 5.72
C SER A 172 -4.21 -12.28 5.46
N GLU A 173 -3.94 -11.24 4.67
CA GLU A 173 -2.61 -10.65 4.50
C GLU A 173 -1.98 -10.23 5.84
N TYR A 174 -2.80 -9.96 6.87
CA TYR A 174 -2.34 -9.55 8.20
C TYR A 174 -1.82 -10.70 9.07
N SER A 175 -1.99 -11.97 8.64
CA SER A 175 -1.36 -13.12 9.30
C SER A 175 0.17 -12.99 9.37
N ILE A 176 0.77 -12.46 8.31
CA ILE A 176 2.22 -12.21 8.20
C ILE A 176 2.65 -11.15 9.22
N LEU A 177 1.87 -10.09 9.38
CA LEU A 177 2.16 -9.03 10.36
C LEU A 177 2.12 -9.56 11.79
N MET A 178 1.17 -10.43 12.11
CA MET A 178 1.08 -11.06 13.44
C MET A 178 2.26 -11.99 13.70
N GLN A 179 2.73 -12.69 12.68
CA GLN A 179 3.94 -13.50 12.78
C GLN A 179 5.19 -12.64 13.00
N GLN A 180 5.34 -11.54 12.26
CA GLN A 180 6.44 -10.60 12.45
C GLN A 180 6.45 -9.98 13.85
N LEU A 181 5.26 -9.66 14.38
CA LEU A 181 5.13 -9.16 15.75
C LEU A 181 5.55 -10.21 16.79
N TYR A 182 5.16 -11.46 16.60
CA TYR A 182 5.58 -12.58 17.46
C TYR A 182 7.10 -12.77 17.46
N GLU A 183 7.72 -12.76 16.28
CA GLU A 183 9.18 -12.84 16.13
C GLU A 183 9.91 -11.66 16.79
N PHE A 184 9.32 -10.47 16.73
CA PHE A 184 9.84 -9.30 17.44
C PHE A 184 9.90 -9.55 18.94
N TYR A 185 8.83 -10.10 19.54
CA TYR A 185 8.78 -10.39 20.97
C TYR A 185 9.77 -11.47 21.42
N LEU A 186 10.00 -12.49 20.60
CA LEU A 186 11.07 -13.47 20.84
C LEU A 186 12.46 -12.79 20.87
N LYS A 187 12.72 -11.85 19.94
CA LYS A 187 14.00 -11.11 19.88
C LYS A 187 14.20 -10.19 21.09
N GLU A 188 13.12 -9.60 21.59
CA GLU A 188 13.10 -8.80 22.83
C GLU A 188 13.30 -9.64 24.10
N LYS A 189 13.55 -10.96 23.97
CA LYS A 189 13.78 -11.91 25.07
C LYS A 189 12.61 -12.01 26.05
N LEU A 190 11.39 -11.72 25.59
CA LEU A 190 10.21 -12.10 26.34
C LEU A 190 10.08 -13.63 26.27
N PRO A 191 9.96 -14.33 27.42
CA PRO A 191 9.98 -15.80 27.45
C PRO A 191 8.68 -16.37 26.87
N MET A 192 8.63 -16.48 25.54
CA MET A 192 7.52 -17.09 24.82
C MET A 192 7.76 -18.62 24.67
N THR A 193 6.74 -19.42 24.87
CA THR A 193 6.66 -20.90 24.91
C THR A 193 6.63 -21.58 23.53
N TYR A 194 7.23 -20.95 22.51
CA TYR A 194 7.25 -21.37 21.10
C TYR A 194 7.46 -22.88 20.85
N THR A 195 6.61 -23.50 20.02
CA THR A 195 6.50 -24.98 19.86
C THR A 195 6.89 -25.49 18.46
N LEU A 196 7.19 -26.81 18.36
CA LEU A 196 7.61 -27.49 17.12
C LEU A 196 6.53 -27.55 16.02
N GLU A 197 5.26 -27.38 16.36
CA GLU A 197 4.18 -27.25 15.38
C GLU A 197 4.03 -25.82 14.84
N GLN A 198 4.40 -24.80 15.65
CA GLN A 198 4.49 -23.40 15.21
C GLN A 198 5.54 -23.26 14.10
N PHE A 199 6.65 -23.96 14.28
CA PHE A 199 7.70 -24.14 13.28
C PHE A 199 7.17 -24.67 11.93
N LYS A 200 6.19 -25.58 11.90
CA LYS A 200 5.67 -26.13 10.63
C LYS A 200 4.69 -25.19 9.90
N LYS A 201 3.97 -24.34 10.62
CA LYS A 201 3.04 -23.36 10.02
C LYS A 201 3.76 -22.11 9.51
N ASP A 202 4.75 -21.63 10.26
CA ASP A 202 5.71 -20.61 9.77
C ASP A 202 6.44 -21.13 8.53
N PHE A 203 6.77 -22.42 8.49
CA PHE A 203 7.41 -23.07 7.36
C PHE A 203 6.54 -23.05 6.09
N VAL A 204 5.28 -23.48 6.13
CA VAL A 204 4.42 -23.50 4.94
C VAL A 204 4.09 -22.09 4.43
N ILE A 205 3.94 -21.09 5.31
CA ILE A 205 3.67 -19.70 4.92
C ILE A 205 4.94 -19.01 4.37
N SER A 206 6.13 -19.32 4.89
CA SER A 206 7.43 -18.79 4.40
C SER A 206 7.95 -19.45 3.12
N HIS A 207 7.68 -20.74 2.91
CA HIS A 207 8.24 -21.52 1.78
C HIS A 207 7.30 -21.62 0.58
N LEU A 208 6.13 -21.00 0.65
CA LEU A 208 5.13 -20.99 -0.42
C LEU A 208 5.66 -20.39 -1.74
N ARG A 209 6.69 -19.53 -1.67
CA ARG A 209 7.38 -18.93 -2.83
C ARG A 209 8.54 -19.75 -3.39
N GLU A 210 8.96 -20.81 -2.68
CA GLU A 210 10.07 -21.69 -3.07
C GLU A 210 9.57 -22.92 -3.84
N ILE A 211 8.26 -23.14 -3.84
CA ILE A 211 7.63 -24.17 -4.67
C ILE A 211 7.68 -23.66 -6.12
N PRO A 212 8.39 -24.34 -7.05
CA PRO A 212 8.47 -23.93 -8.45
C PRO A 212 7.06 -23.77 -9.02
N THR A 213 6.84 -22.69 -9.78
CA THR A 213 5.55 -22.43 -10.39
C THR A 213 5.11 -23.62 -11.25
N GLU A 214 6.03 -24.36 -11.90
CA GLU A 214 5.67 -25.59 -12.61
C GLU A 214 5.16 -26.71 -11.69
N GLU A 215 5.68 -26.85 -10.47
CA GLU A 215 5.20 -27.85 -9.51
C GLU A 215 3.83 -27.49 -8.92
N VAL A 216 3.56 -26.20 -8.75
CA VAL A 216 2.22 -25.71 -8.39
C VAL A 216 1.26 -25.92 -9.56
N LEU A 217 1.64 -25.51 -10.77
CA LEU A 217 0.83 -25.61 -11.99
C LEU A 217 0.55 -27.06 -12.40
N LYS A 218 1.46 -28.01 -12.12
CA LYS A 218 1.23 -29.46 -12.33
C LYS A 218 0.04 -30.03 -11.56
N GLN A 219 -0.43 -29.33 -10.54
CA GLN A 219 -1.62 -29.71 -9.78
C GLN A 219 -2.92 -29.22 -10.44
N TYR A 220 -2.82 -28.40 -11.49
CA TYR A 220 -3.95 -27.83 -12.22
C TYR A 220 -3.94 -28.31 -13.68
N SER A 221 -5.12 -28.45 -14.29
CA SER A 221 -5.21 -28.76 -15.72
C SER A 221 -4.98 -27.50 -16.58
N PRO A 222 -4.48 -27.64 -17.83
CA PRO A 222 -4.26 -26.49 -18.73
C PRO A 222 -5.51 -25.65 -18.98
N GLU A 223 -6.69 -26.28 -19.06
CA GLU A 223 -7.97 -25.57 -19.24
C GLU A 223 -8.34 -24.70 -18.04
N GLU A 224 -8.03 -25.14 -16.82
CA GLU A 224 -8.34 -24.39 -15.59
C GLU A 224 -7.46 -23.14 -15.44
N VAL A 225 -6.20 -23.23 -15.87
CA VAL A 225 -5.27 -22.10 -15.86
C VAL A 225 -5.67 -21.07 -16.92
N LEU A 226 -5.99 -21.50 -18.14
CA LEU A 226 -6.36 -20.61 -19.25
C LEU A 226 -7.66 -19.84 -18.99
N LYS A 227 -8.61 -20.38 -18.22
CA LYS A 227 -9.85 -19.69 -17.84
C LYS A 227 -9.63 -18.40 -17.03
N GLN A 228 -8.45 -18.22 -16.43
CA GLN A 228 -8.12 -17.02 -15.65
C GLN A 228 -7.63 -15.84 -16.50
N TYR A 229 -7.41 -16.05 -17.81
CA TYR A 229 -6.89 -15.04 -18.72
C TYR A 229 -7.89 -14.75 -19.84
N SER A 230 -7.94 -13.49 -20.28
CA SER A 230 -8.70 -13.13 -21.47
C SER A 230 -7.99 -13.60 -22.75
N PRO A 231 -8.73 -13.88 -23.85
CA PRO A 231 -8.10 -14.26 -25.13
C PRO A 231 -7.05 -13.26 -25.62
N GLU A 232 -7.26 -11.96 -25.39
CA GLU A 232 -6.31 -10.91 -25.75
C GLU A 232 -5.01 -10.98 -24.93
N GLU A 233 -5.09 -11.26 -23.63
CA GLU A 233 -3.91 -11.39 -22.75
C GLU A 233 -3.08 -12.62 -23.10
N VAL A 234 -3.74 -13.71 -23.51
CA VAL A 234 -3.05 -14.92 -24.00
C VAL A 234 -2.39 -14.64 -25.35
N LEU A 235 -3.10 -14.02 -26.31
CA LEU A 235 -2.56 -13.71 -27.63
C LEU A 235 -1.37 -12.74 -27.59
N LYS A 236 -1.32 -11.82 -26.62
CA LYS A 236 -0.17 -10.90 -26.43
C LYS A 236 1.14 -11.61 -26.13
N GLN A 237 1.11 -12.87 -25.67
CA GLN A 237 2.33 -13.64 -25.41
C GLN A 237 2.91 -14.30 -26.66
N TYR A 238 2.16 -14.31 -27.76
CA TYR A 238 2.60 -14.87 -29.04
C TYR A 238 2.88 -13.76 -30.04
N SER A 239 3.90 -13.95 -30.87
CA SER A 239 4.13 -13.05 -32.00
C SER A 239 3.06 -13.26 -33.09
N PRO A 240 2.74 -12.22 -33.88
CA PRO A 240 1.76 -12.35 -34.98
C PRO A 240 2.10 -13.50 -35.95
N GLU A 241 3.38 -13.75 -36.23
CA GLU A 241 3.82 -14.85 -37.10
C GLU A 241 3.56 -16.23 -36.50
N GLU A 242 3.75 -16.40 -35.18
CA GLU A 242 3.49 -17.67 -34.49
C GLU A 242 2.01 -18.00 -34.44
N VAL A 243 1.16 -16.98 -34.26
CA VAL A 243 -0.29 -17.13 -34.34
C VAL A 243 -0.71 -17.49 -35.76
N LEU A 244 -0.19 -16.78 -36.78
CA LEU A 244 -0.51 -17.01 -38.19
C LEU A 244 -0.08 -18.39 -38.69
N LYS A 245 1.00 -18.97 -38.16
CA LYS A 245 1.43 -20.34 -38.48
C LYS A 245 0.42 -21.42 -38.09
N GLN A 246 -0.48 -21.14 -37.15
CA GLN A 246 -1.54 -22.09 -36.77
C GLN A 246 -2.72 -22.08 -37.75
N TYR A 247 -2.76 -21.11 -38.67
CA TYR A 247 -3.78 -21.00 -39.70
C TYR A 247 -3.18 -21.35 -41.06
N SER A 248 -3.96 -21.99 -41.91
CA SER A 248 -3.56 -22.20 -43.30
C SER A 248 -3.62 -20.87 -44.07
N PRO A 249 -2.78 -20.66 -45.12
CA PRO A 249 -2.82 -19.45 -45.93
C PRO A 249 -4.21 -19.14 -46.51
N GLU A 250 -4.99 -20.17 -46.84
CA GLU A 250 -6.37 -20.02 -47.33
C GLU A 250 -7.34 -19.49 -46.27
N GLU A 251 -7.22 -19.92 -45.01
CA GLU A 251 -8.06 -19.45 -43.91
C GLU A 251 -7.77 -18.00 -43.53
N VAL A 252 -6.50 -17.60 -43.61
CA VAL A 252 -6.08 -16.20 -43.40
C VAL A 252 -6.61 -15.32 -44.54
N LEU A 253 -6.45 -15.75 -45.80
CA LEU A 253 -6.91 -15.00 -46.97
C LEU A 253 -8.44 -14.83 -47.01
N LYS A 254 -9.21 -15.79 -46.47
CA LYS A 254 -10.68 -15.67 -46.34
C LYS A 254 -11.14 -14.49 -45.48
N GLN A 255 -10.28 -13.97 -44.61
CA GLN A 255 -10.61 -12.79 -43.78
C GLN A 255 -10.42 -11.47 -44.53
N TYR A 256 -9.78 -11.49 -45.70
CA TYR A 256 -9.56 -10.30 -46.53
C TYR A 256 -10.46 -10.34 -47.76
N SER A 257 -10.93 -9.17 -48.19
CA SER A 257 -11.61 -9.08 -49.48
C SER A 257 -10.62 -9.20 -50.65
N PRO A 258 -11.02 -9.74 -51.81
CA PRO A 258 -10.14 -9.84 -52.97
C PRO A 258 -9.50 -8.49 -53.38
N GLU A 259 -10.22 -7.38 -53.24
CA GLU A 259 -9.69 -6.04 -53.55
C GLU A 259 -8.57 -5.60 -52.60
N GLU A 260 -8.66 -5.93 -51.30
CA GLU A 260 -7.64 -5.58 -50.30
C GLU A 260 -6.35 -6.38 -50.50
N VAL A 261 -6.48 -7.65 -50.88
CA VAL A 261 -5.33 -8.50 -51.23
C VAL A 261 -4.65 -7.96 -52.49
N LEU A 262 -5.42 -7.64 -53.54
CA LEU A 262 -4.88 -7.13 -54.80
C LEU A 262 -4.18 -5.77 -54.67
N LYS A 263 -4.60 -4.91 -53.74
CA LYS A 263 -3.95 -3.61 -53.48
C LYS A 263 -2.49 -3.72 -53.00
N GLN A 264 -2.08 -4.88 -52.48
CA GLN A 264 -0.71 -5.10 -52.02
C GLN A 264 0.26 -5.47 -53.15
N TYR A 265 -0.27 -5.79 -54.35
CA TYR A 265 0.53 -6.13 -55.52
C TYR A 265 0.60 -4.95 -56.48
N SER A 266 1.76 -4.76 -57.12
CA SER A 266 1.87 -3.79 -58.20
C SER A 266 1.17 -4.32 -59.47
N PRO A 267 0.76 -3.44 -60.41
CA PRO A 267 0.18 -3.89 -61.68
C PRO A 267 1.08 -4.84 -62.47
N GLN A 268 2.41 -4.77 -62.30
CA GLN A 268 3.36 -5.69 -62.94
C GLN A 268 3.31 -7.08 -62.28
N ASP A 269 3.30 -7.15 -60.95
CA ASP A 269 3.21 -8.42 -60.20
C ASP A 269 1.91 -9.17 -60.52
N LEU A 270 0.81 -8.43 -60.72
CA LEU A 270 -0.48 -9.00 -61.10
C LEU A 270 -0.47 -9.60 -62.51
N LEU A 271 0.34 -9.05 -63.43
CA LEU A 271 0.44 -9.53 -64.81
C LEU A 271 1.36 -10.76 -64.93
N GLU A 272 2.41 -10.84 -64.10
CA GLU A 272 3.35 -11.98 -64.09
C GLU A 272 2.69 -13.31 -63.71
N GLY A 273 1.61 -13.26 -62.91
CA GLY A 273 0.84 -14.44 -62.51
C GLY A 273 -0.24 -14.90 -63.49
N LEU A 274 -0.47 -14.18 -64.60
CA LEU A 274 -1.52 -14.49 -65.57
C LEU A 274 -1.02 -15.40 -66.70
N SER A 275 -1.88 -16.29 -67.18
CA SER A 275 -1.55 -17.12 -68.34
C SER A 275 -1.43 -16.27 -69.62
N PRO A 276 -0.63 -16.71 -70.62
CA PRO A 276 -0.50 -16.01 -71.90
C PRO A 276 -1.83 -15.78 -72.60
N GLU A 277 -2.76 -16.74 -72.52
CA GLU A 277 -4.10 -16.60 -73.11
C GLU A 277 -4.93 -15.51 -72.42
N THR A 278 -4.80 -15.40 -71.10
CA THR A 278 -5.53 -14.40 -70.29
C THR A 278 -5.00 -13.00 -70.57
N LEU A 279 -3.67 -12.85 -70.70
CA LEU A 279 -3.01 -11.60 -71.09
C LEU A 279 -3.44 -11.17 -72.51
N GLN A 280 -3.55 -12.12 -73.43
CA GLN A 280 -4.00 -11.84 -74.79
C GLN A 280 -5.48 -11.41 -74.83
N HIS A 281 -6.33 -12.05 -74.02
CA HIS A 281 -7.73 -11.63 -73.85
C HIS A 281 -7.85 -10.23 -73.25
N LEU A 282 -7.05 -9.90 -72.22
CA LEU A 282 -6.98 -8.56 -71.64
C LEU A 282 -6.53 -7.51 -72.66
N ALA A 283 -5.50 -7.81 -73.46
CA ALA A 283 -5.03 -6.93 -74.52
C ALA A 283 -6.13 -6.65 -75.57
N VAL A 284 -6.90 -7.67 -75.95
CA VAL A 284 -8.05 -7.52 -76.85
C VAL A 284 -9.15 -6.66 -76.22
N ILE A 285 -9.51 -6.90 -74.95
CA ILE A 285 -10.52 -6.09 -74.24
C ILE A 285 -10.08 -4.62 -74.12
N LEU A 286 -8.83 -4.35 -73.76
CA LEU A 286 -8.29 -2.99 -73.67
C LEU A 286 -8.28 -2.29 -75.04
N SER A 287 -8.01 -3.04 -76.11
CA SER A 287 -8.08 -2.54 -77.49
C SER A 287 -9.52 -2.20 -77.91
N GLN A 288 -10.53 -2.93 -77.40
CA GLN A 288 -11.96 -2.74 -77.68
C GLN A 288 -12.61 -1.66 -76.79
N LEU A 289 -12.10 -1.45 -75.58
CA LEU A 289 -12.51 -0.36 -74.67
C LEU A 289 -11.89 1.00 -75.05
N GLY A 290 -11.15 1.08 -76.16
CA GLY A 290 -10.59 2.33 -76.66
C GLY A 290 -9.40 2.86 -75.87
N VAL A 291 -8.74 2.03 -75.05
CA VAL A 291 -7.47 2.38 -74.36
C VAL A 291 -6.27 2.26 -75.33
N ASN A 292 -6.52 2.44 -76.63
CA ASN A 292 -5.54 2.75 -77.65
C ASN A 292 -5.62 4.24 -77.97
N GLN A 293 -5.34 5.08 -76.98
CA GLN A 293 -4.87 6.46 -77.14
C GLN A 293 -4.57 7.03 -75.76
N ILE A 294 -3.32 6.88 -75.30
CA ILE A 294 -2.49 7.93 -74.68
C ILE A 294 -1.07 7.37 -74.70
N LYS A 295 -0.42 7.53 -75.85
CA LYS A 295 0.93 8.13 -75.98
C LYS A 295 1.29 8.13 -77.47
N ASN A 296 0.88 9.21 -78.11
CA ASN A 296 1.70 9.92 -79.08
C ASN A 296 1.26 11.39 -79.05
N GLN A 297 1.59 12.04 -77.93
CA GLN A 297 1.91 13.46 -77.89
C GLN A 297 3.11 13.62 -76.95
N GLU A 298 4.27 13.27 -77.47
CA GLU A 298 5.52 14.01 -77.31
C GLU A 298 6.24 13.85 -78.66
N GLN A 299 6.62 15.00 -79.24
CA GLN A 299 7.49 15.10 -80.40
C GLN A 299 8.88 14.55 -80.10
#